data_AF-A0A7Y0SLC6-F1
#
_entry.id   AF-A0A7Y0SLC6-F1
#
_cell.length_a   1.000
_cell.length_b   1.000
_cell.length_c   1.000
_cell.angle_alpha   90.00
_cell.angle_beta   90.00
_cell.angle_gamma   90.00
#
_symmetry.space_group_name_H-M   'P 1'
#
loop_
_entity.id
_entity.type
_entity.pdbx_description
1 polymer ?
#
loop_
_entity_poly.entity_id
_entity_poly.type
_entity_poly.pdbx_seq_one_letter_code
_entity_poly.pdbx_strand_id
1 'polypeptide(L)' 'MVKSVLLIAVVLQIGIAISSEGLTRSLAELTAFLIAIALVFALKSDKQESTSDQRDKSTTII' A
#
# COMPACT_ATOMS: atom_id res chain seq x y z
N MET A 1 3.70 1.14 7.89
CA MET A 1 4.85 0.81 6.99
C MET A 1 4.39 0.47 5.57
N VAL A 2 3.45 -0.46 5.38
CA VAL A 2 2.93 -0.89 4.06
C VAL A 2 2.35 0.23 3.19
N LYS A 3 1.61 1.19 3.77
CA LYS A 3 1.07 2.36 3.06
C LYS A 3 2.16 3.21 2.39
N SER A 4 3.30 3.41 3.04
CA SER A 4 4.44 4.18 2.49
C SER A 4 5.14 3.43 1.36
N VAL A 5 5.27 2.11 1.49
CA VAL A 5 5.85 1.25 0.43
C VAL A 5 4.96 1.27 -0.83
N LEU A 6 3.64 1.21 -0.66
CA LEU A 6 2.68 1.33 -1.77
C LEU A 6 2.81 2.68 -2.47
N LEU A 7 2.93 3.78 -1.72
CA LEU A 7 3.10 5.11 -2.29
C LEU A 7 4.38 5.22 -3.14
N ILE A 8 5.49 4.69 -2.63
CA ILE A 8 6.79 4.68 -3.33
C ILE A 8 6.71 3.84 -4.61
N ALA A 9 6.04 2.69 -4.56
CA ALA A 9 5.85 1.82 -5.71
C ALA A 9 5.05 2.49 -6.83
N VAL A 10 4.00 3.26 -6.49
CA VAL A 10 3.20 4.03 -7.46
C VAL A 10 4.06 5.09 -8.15
N VAL A 11 4.83 5.88 -7.39
CA VAL A 11 5.69 6.92 -7.96
C VAL A 11 6.74 6.30 -8.91
N LEU A 12 7.31 5.16 -8.53
CA LEU A 12 8.27 4.45 -9.36
C LEU A 12 7.64 3.91 -10.66
N GLN A 13 6.43 3.36 -10.60
CA GLN A 13 5.69 2.89 -11.79
C GLN A 13 5.40 4.02 -12.77
N ILE A 14 5.05 5.22 -12.28
CA ILE A 14 4.84 6.41 -13.12
C ILE A 14 6.15 6.82 -13.81
N GLY A 15 7.29 6.80 -13.12
CA GLY A 15 8.60 7.11 -13.72
C GLY A 15 8.99 6.15 -14.85
N ILE A 16 8.74 4.85 -14.67
CA ILE A 16 8.99 3.81 -15.69
C ILE A 16 8.02 3.99 -16.88
N ALA A 17 6.75 4.33 -16.62
CA ALA A 17 5.75 4.56 -17.66
C ALA A 17 6.07 5.77 -18.55
N ILE A 18 6.68 6.83 -18.00
CA ILE A 18 7.04 8.04 -18.77
C ILE A 18 8.31 7.81 -19.59
N SER A 19 9.26 7.03 -19.08
CA SER A 19 10.52 6.71 -19.79
C SER A 19 10.38 5.56 -20.79
N SER A 20 9.19 4.97 -20.91
CA SER A 20 8.97 3.81 -21.76
C SER A 20 7.82 4.02 -22.73
N GLU A 21 8.00 3.60 -23.96
CA GLU A 21 6.95 3.51 -24.98
C GLU A 21 6.40 2.08 -25.08
N GLY A 22 5.18 1.94 -25.62
CA GLY A 22 4.60 0.63 -25.94
C GLY A 22 4.29 -0.26 -24.73
N LEU A 23 4.73 -1.53 -24.80
CA LEU A 23 4.35 -2.63 -23.89
C LEU A 23 4.65 -2.34 -22.41
N THR A 24 5.81 -1.75 -22.12
CA THR A 24 6.26 -1.45 -20.76
C THR A 24 5.45 -0.33 -20.11
N ARG A 25 4.90 0.60 -20.91
CA ARG A 25 3.94 1.60 -20.41
C ARG A 25 2.61 0.97 -20.03
N SER A 26 2.04 0.09 -20.86
CA SER A 26 0.82 -0.64 -20.50
C SER A 26 1.02 -1.55 -19.30
N LEU A 27 2.19 -2.17 -19.14
CA LEU A 27 2.50 -2.97 -17.95
C LEU A 27 2.60 -2.11 -16.69
N ALA A 28 3.20 -0.93 -16.77
CA ALA A 28 3.26 0.02 -15.66
C ALA A 28 1.86 0.55 -15.29
N GLU A 29 1.01 0.88 -16.28
CA GLU A 29 -0.37 1.31 -16.07
C GLU A 29 -1.22 0.20 -15.42
N LEU A 30 -1.08 -1.06 -15.85
CA LEU A 30 -1.74 -2.21 -15.23
C LEU A 30 -1.28 -2.40 -13.78
N THR A 31 0.02 -2.29 -13.52
CA THR A 31 0.56 -2.51 -12.17
C THR A 31 0.15 -1.37 -11.23
N ALA A 32 0.07 -0.13 -11.72
CA ALA A 32 -0.47 1.00 -10.96
C ALA A 32 -1.95 0.80 -10.60
N PHE A 33 -2.73 0.25 -11.52
CA PHE A 33 -4.13 -0.09 -11.29
C PHE A 33 -4.29 -1.20 -10.22
N LEU A 34 -3.48 -2.26 -10.29
CA LEU A 34 -3.49 -3.32 -9.27
C LEU A 34 -3.07 -2.81 -7.89
N ILE A 35 -2.08 -1.91 -7.83
CA ILE A 35 -1.67 -1.27 -6.57
C ILE A 35 -2.79 -0.40 -6.01
N ALA A 36 -3.51 0.35 -6.84
CA ALA A 36 -4.66 1.13 -6.38
C ALA A 36 -5.77 0.24 -5.78
N ILE A 37 -6.07 -0.90 -6.42
CA ILE A 37 -7.03 -1.89 -5.88
C ILE A 37 -6.52 -2.46 -4.56
N ALA A 38 -5.26 -2.88 -4.50
CA ALA A 38 -4.65 -3.41 -3.28
C ALA A 38 -4.68 -2.38 -2.14
N LEU A 39 -4.44 -1.10 -2.45
CA LEU A 39 -4.50 0.00 -1.48
C LEU A 39 -5.93 0.20 -0.95
N VAL A 40 -6.94 0.17 -1.83
CA VAL A 40 -8.36 0.25 -1.43
C VAL A 40 -8.75 -0.91 -0.52
N PHE A 41 -8.29 -2.13 -0.83
CA PHE A 41 -8.52 -3.29 0.03
C PHE A 41 -7.78 -3.18 1.36
N ALA A 42 -6.52 -2.77 1.36
CA ALA A 42 -5.71 -2.57 2.56
C ALA A 42 -6.31 -1.49 3.49
N LEU A 43 -6.78 -0.37 2.93
CA LEU A 43 -7.49 0.69 3.68
C LEU A 43 -8.79 0.16 4.30
N LYS A 44 -9.51 -0.72 3.60
CA LYS A 44 -10.73 -1.35 4.12
C LYS A 44 -10.43 -2.36 5.24
N SER A 45 -9.29 -3.06 5.16
CA SER A 45 -8.81 -3.98 6.19
C SER A 45 -8.26 -3.27 7.43
N ASP A 46 -7.64 -2.10 7.27
CA ASP A 46 -7.13 -1.25 8.36
C ASP A 46 -8.25 -0.80 9.32
N LYS A 47 -9.49 -0.68 8.83
CA LYS A 47 -10.67 -0.42 9.68
C LYS A 47 -11.00 -1.58 10.64
N GLN A 48 -10.42 -2.76 10.45
CA GLN A 48 -10.50 -3.88 11.39
C GLN A 48 -9.25 -4.01 12.29
N GLU A 49 -8.16 -3.30 11.97
CA GLU A 49 -6.92 -3.26 12.77
C GLU A 49 -6.86 -2.00 13.64
N SER A 50 -8.02 -1.53 14.11
CA SER A 50 -8.10 -0.51 15.17
C SER A 50 -8.67 -1.10 16.46
N THR A 51 -8.48 -2.41 16.70
CA THR A 51 -8.93 -3.06 17.93
C THR A 51 -7.94 -4.07 18.52
N SER A 52 -6.66 -4.03 18.15
CA SER A 52 -5.69 -5.03 18.63
C SER A 52 -4.31 -4.49 18.97
N ASP A 53 -4.16 -3.20 19.27
CA ASP A 53 -2.88 -2.67 19.76
C ASP A 53 -3.03 -1.57 20.84
N GLN A 54 -3.97 -1.77 21.78
CA GLN A 54 -3.91 -1.08 23.07
C GLN A 54 -4.79 -1.76 24.14
N ARG A 55 -4.53 -3.04 24.45
CA ARG A 55 -5.10 -3.64 25.66
C ARG A 55 -4.23 -4.76 26.23
N ASP A 56 -2.92 -4.55 26.36
CA ASP A 56 -2.16 -5.27 27.39
C ASP A 56 -0.84 -4.59 27.76
N LYS A 57 -0.92 -3.56 28.60
CA LYS A 57 0.15 -3.31 29.59
C LYS A 57 -0.49 -2.72 30.84
N SER A 58 -1.47 -3.44 31.37
CA SER A 58 -2.10 -3.16 32.66
C SER A 58 -1.93 -4.36 33.58
N THR A 59 -0.71 -4.84 33.77
CA THR A 59 -0.34 -5.71 34.91
C THR A 59 1.17 -5.70 35.06
N THR A 60 1.69 -4.92 36.02
CA THR A 60 3.06 -4.89 36.61
C THR A 60 3.13 -3.52 37.31
N ILE A 61 3.01 -3.33 38.63
CA ILE A 61 3.40 -4.11 39.81
C ILE A 61 2.56 -3.65 41.01
N ILE A 62 2.28 -4.65 41.86
CA ILE A 62 1.81 -4.71 43.24
C ILE A 62 2.20 -3.51 44.13
#